data_AF-A0A0E0JSN9-F1
#
_entry.id   AF-A0A0E0JSN9-F1
#
_cell.length_a   1.000
_cell.length_b   1.000
_cell.length_c   1.000
_cell.angle_alpha   90.00
_cell.angle_beta   90.00
_cell.angle_gamma   90.00
#
_symmetry.space_group_name_H-M   'P 1'
#
loop_
_entity.id
_entity.type
_entity.pdbx_description
1 polymer ?
#
loop_
_entity_poly.entity_id
_entity_poly.type
_entity_poly.pdbx_seq_one_letter_code
_entity_poly.pdbx_strand_id
1 'polypeptide(L)'
;MAGGKKAAVVVLLVVVVVSLSAAASGAPFMVCGVDADRMAADCGSYCRAGSRERAPRRECCEAVRGADFRCLCKYRDALRAMGNIDAGRAMQIPSKCRIKGAPTSC
;
A
#
# COMPACT_ATOMS: atom_id res chain seq x y z
N MET A 1 -38.46 -42.32 -7.91
CA MET A 1 -38.34 -40.85 -7.89
C MET A 1 -37.49 -40.45 -6.71
N ALA A 2 -36.51 -39.55 -6.97
CA ALA A 2 -35.76 -38.68 -6.07
C ALA A 2 -35.15 -39.26 -4.77
N GLY A 3 -33.86 -39.17 -4.50
CA GLY A 3 -32.89 -38.16 -4.92
C GLY A 3 -32.29 -37.50 -3.67
N GLY A 4 -30.97 -37.37 -3.62
CA GLY A 4 -30.32 -36.32 -2.83
C GLY A 4 -29.84 -36.65 -1.42
N LYS A 5 -28.98 -37.67 -1.23
CA LYS A 5 -28.19 -37.85 0.01
C LYS A 5 -26.67 -37.85 -0.21
N LYS A 6 -26.22 -37.35 -1.36
CA LYS A 6 -24.81 -37.36 -1.79
C LYS A 6 -24.26 -35.95 -2.07
N ALA A 7 -24.95 -34.89 -1.65
CA ALA A 7 -24.53 -33.52 -1.89
C ALA A 7 -23.87 -32.85 -0.65
N ALA A 8 -24.20 -33.29 0.57
CA ALA A 8 -23.69 -32.64 1.79
C ALA A 8 -22.20 -32.94 2.08
N VAL A 9 -21.66 -34.04 1.56
CA VAL A 9 -20.25 -34.45 1.76
C VAL A 9 -19.33 -33.90 0.66
N VAL A 10 -19.82 -33.12 -0.31
CA VAL A 10 -18.94 -32.46 -1.30
C VAL A 10 -18.79 -30.97 -1.01
N VAL A 11 -19.55 -30.41 -0.06
CA VAL A 11 -19.43 -29.00 0.31
C VAL A 11 -18.39 -28.78 1.42
N LEU A 12 -18.13 -29.78 2.26
CA LEU A 12 -17.22 -29.62 3.40
C LEU A 12 -15.73 -29.73 3.05
N LEU A 13 -15.37 -30.32 1.90
CA LEU A 13 -13.98 -30.47 1.48
C LEU A 13 -13.44 -29.30 0.66
N VAL A 14 -14.32 -28.43 0.14
CA VAL A 14 -13.90 -27.27 -0.68
C VAL A 14 -13.61 -26.04 0.20
N VAL A 15 -13.93 -26.06 1.49
CA VAL A 15 -13.61 -24.95 2.41
C VAL A 15 -12.15 -25.04 2.91
N VAL A 16 -11.49 -26.19 2.78
CA VAL A 16 -10.06 -26.40 3.12
C VAL A 16 -9.14 -26.12 1.92
N VAL A 17 -9.46 -25.11 1.10
CA VAL A 17 -8.50 -24.50 0.17
C VAL A 17 -8.32 -23.00 0.41
N VAL A 18 -8.92 -22.47 1.49
CA VAL A 18 -8.84 -21.04 1.86
C VAL A 18 -7.69 -20.75 2.84
N SER A 19 -6.65 -21.57 2.84
CA SER A 19 -5.52 -21.36 3.76
C SER A 19 -4.27 -21.94 3.13
N LEU A 20 -3.25 -21.08 2.97
CA LEU A 20 -1.95 -21.30 2.33
C LEU A 20 -2.05 -21.28 0.80
N SER A 21 -1.46 -20.34 0.05
CA SER A 21 -0.19 -19.66 0.28
C SER A 21 -0.04 -18.52 -0.72
N ALA A 22 -0.38 -17.29 -0.32
CA ALA A 22 0.24 -16.10 -0.93
C ALA A 22 1.59 -15.89 -0.24
N ALA A 23 2.51 -16.83 -0.41
CA ALA A 23 3.92 -16.56 -0.19
C ALA A 23 4.37 -15.70 -1.38
N ALA A 24 4.10 -14.40 -1.28
CA ALA A 24 4.77 -13.43 -2.12
C ALA A 24 6.27 -13.71 -1.98
N SER A 25 6.94 -13.89 -3.12
CA SER A 25 8.41 -13.93 -3.21
C SER A 25 9.00 -12.93 -2.23
N GLY A 26 9.77 -13.41 -1.24
CA GLY A 26 10.25 -12.60 -0.10
C GLY A 26 11.24 -11.49 -0.45
N ALA A 27 11.31 -11.06 -1.71
CA ALA A 27 12.07 -9.90 -2.14
C ALA A 27 11.19 -8.64 -2.04
N PRO A 28 11.70 -7.55 -1.43
CA PRO A 28 10.97 -6.30 -1.35
C PRO A 28 10.68 -5.74 -2.75
N PHE A 29 9.46 -5.25 -2.97
CA PHE A 29 9.09 -4.61 -4.22
C PHE A 29 9.58 -3.17 -4.20
N MET A 30 10.80 -2.96 -4.71
CA MET A 30 11.46 -1.67 -4.67
C MET A 30 10.92 -0.73 -5.75
N VAL A 31 10.44 0.44 -5.35
CA VAL A 31 10.02 1.54 -6.23
C VAL A 31 10.74 2.80 -5.80
N CYS A 32 11.44 3.45 -6.73
CA CYS A 32 12.16 4.70 -6.45
C CYS A 32 13.09 4.62 -5.22
N GLY A 33 13.76 3.49 -5.02
CA GLY A 33 14.71 3.28 -3.92
C GLY A 33 14.08 2.93 -2.57
N VAL A 34 12.77 2.73 -2.48
CA VAL A 34 12.09 2.27 -1.25
C VAL A 34 11.21 1.06 -1.49
N ASP A 35 10.98 0.26 -0.45
CA ASP A 35 10.05 -0.86 -0.52
C ASP A 35 8.61 -0.33 -0.53
N ALA A 36 7.90 -0.60 -1.63
CA ALA A 36 6.58 -0.03 -1.85
C ALA A 36 5.51 -0.68 -0.95
N ASP A 37 5.68 -1.96 -0.59
CA ASP A 37 4.76 -2.65 0.31
C ASP A 37 4.83 -2.04 1.72
N ARG A 38 6.05 -1.87 2.25
CA ARG A 38 6.30 -1.16 3.49
C ARG A 38 5.82 0.29 3.42
N MET A 39 6.06 1.01 2.33
CA MET A 39 5.54 2.38 2.17
C MET A 39 4.00 2.40 2.20
N ALA A 40 3.33 1.47 1.54
CA ALA A 40 1.87 1.37 1.53
C ALA A 40 1.32 1.00 2.92
N ALA A 41 1.95 0.04 3.60
CA ALA A 41 1.60 -0.36 4.95
C ALA A 41 1.81 0.79 5.95
N ASP A 42 2.93 1.51 5.81
CA ASP A 42 3.38 2.56 6.73
C ASP A 42 2.72 3.91 6.53
N CYS A 43 2.57 4.35 5.29
CA CYS A 43 2.02 5.66 4.95
C CYS A 43 0.54 5.62 4.54
N GLY A 44 -0.02 4.43 4.29
CA GLY A 44 -1.34 4.28 3.67
C GLY A 44 -2.48 4.95 4.43
N SER A 45 -2.48 4.92 5.76
CA SER A 45 -3.53 5.55 6.58
C SER A 45 -3.53 7.08 6.42
N TYR A 46 -2.34 7.68 6.43
CA TYR A 46 -2.15 9.11 6.21
C TYR A 46 -2.48 9.49 4.76
N CYS A 47 -2.10 8.68 3.78
CA CYS A 47 -2.31 8.95 2.35
C CYS A 47 -3.72 8.68 1.85
N ARG A 48 -4.54 7.92 2.57
CA ARG A 48 -5.90 7.56 2.13
C ARG A 48 -6.75 8.81 1.86
N ALA A 49 -7.51 8.78 0.76
CA ALA A 49 -8.49 9.83 0.46
C ALA A 49 -9.46 10.00 1.64
N GLY A 50 -9.70 11.25 2.06
CA GLY A 50 -10.53 11.56 3.22
C GLY A 50 -9.89 11.33 4.60
N SER A 51 -8.61 10.97 4.65
CA SER A 51 -7.89 10.83 5.92
C SER A 51 -7.87 12.15 6.71
N ARG A 52 -8.16 12.06 8.02
CA ARG A 52 -8.14 13.18 8.96
C ARG A 52 -6.84 13.27 9.76
N GLU A 53 -5.87 12.40 9.47
CA GLU A 53 -4.58 12.41 10.14
C GLU A 53 -3.83 13.72 9.84
N ARG A 54 -3.26 14.34 10.88
CA ARG A 54 -2.55 15.63 10.76
C ARG A 54 -1.08 15.48 10.34
N ALA A 55 -0.51 14.29 10.58
CA ALA A 55 0.87 13.95 10.28
C ALA A 55 0.98 12.42 10.04
N PRO A 56 1.94 11.97 9.22
CA PRO A 56 2.24 10.56 9.07
C PRO A 56 2.86 9.98 10.35
N ARG A 57 2.77 8.65 10.51
CA ARG A 57 3.45 7.93 11.59
C ARG A 57 4.96 7.90 11.39
N ARG A 58 5.72 7.65 12.46
CA ARG A 58 7.19 7.62 12.41
C ARG A 58 7.69 6.54 11.45
N GLU A 59 7.01 5.41 11.40
CA GLU A 59 7.33 4.27 10.53
C GLU A 59 7.21 4.67 9.06
N CYS A 60 6.23 5.50 8.71
CA CYS A 60 6.11 6.07 7.36
C CYS A 60 7.33 6.93 7.03
N CYS A 61 7.75 7.81 7.95
CA CYS A 61 8.92 8.65 7.73
C CYS A 61 10.20 7.83 7.52
N GLU A 62 10.38 6.73 8.25
CA GLU A 62 11.52 5.83 8.05
C GLU A 62 11.38 5.03 6.74
N ALA A 63 10.18 4.62 6.36
CA ALA A 63 9.93 3.89 5.11
C ALA A 63 10.22 4.73 3.86
N VAL A 64 9.97 6.05 3.90
CA VAL A 64 10.28 6.95 2.78
C VAL A 64 11.68 7.56 2.87
N ARG A 65 12.46 7.22 3.90
CA ARG A 65 13.79 7.79 4.11
C ARG A 65 14.75 7.23 3.06
N GLY A 66 15.38 8.12 2.30
CA GLY A 66 16.26 7.73 1.20
C GLY A 66 15.53 7.43 -0.11
N ALA A 67 14.22 7.67 -0.19
CA ALA A 67 13.49 7.59 -1.45
C ALA A 67 14.02 8.58 -2.49
N ASP A 68 14.01 8.17 -3.75
CA ASP A 68 14.13 9.08 -4.89
C ASP A 68 12.81 9.80 -5.09
N PHE A 69 12.67 10.96 -4.46
CA PHE A 69 11.46 11.78 -4.54
C PHE A 69 11.18 12.29 -5.96
N ARG A 70 12.20 12.48 -6.81
CA ARG A 70 11.99 12.88 -8.21
C ARG A 70 11.38 11.73 -9.01
N CYS A 71 11.81 10.51 -8.76
CA CYS A 71 11.16 9.30 -9.28
C CYS A 71 9.72 9.18 -8.76
N LEU A 72 9.49 9.34 -7.46
CA LEU A 72 8.13 9.27 -6.87
C LEU A 72 7.19 10.34 -7.43
N CYS A 73 7.68 11.55 -7.74
CA CYS A 73 6.88 12.60 -8.37
C CYS A 73 6.22 12.13 -9.68
N LYS A 74 6.87 11.23 -10.45
CA LYS A 74 6.32 10.72 -11.72
C LYS A 74 5.04 9.90 -11.53
N TYR A 75 4.81 9.37 -10.33
CA TYR A 75 3.61 8.59 -10.01
C TYR A 75 2.45 9.46 -9.50
N ARG A 76 2.66 10.77 -9.31
CA ARG A 76 1.64 11.71 -8.81
C ARG A 76 0.33 11.62 -9.57
N ASP A 77 0.39 11.62 -10.89
CA ASP A 77 -0.82 11.65 -11.72
C ASP A 77 -1.51 10.27 -11.75
N ALA A 78 -0.73 9.19 -11.65
CA ALA A 78 -1.27 7.84 -11.44
C ALA A 78 -2.00 7.73 -10.10
N LEU A 79 -1.45 8.29 -9.01
CA LEU A 79 -2.11 8.36 -7.70
C LEU A 79 -3.45 9.09 -7.78
N ARG A 80 -3.50 10.20 -8.53
CA ARG A 80 -4.74 10.96 -8.76
C ARG A 80 -5.77 10.15 -9.54
N ALA A 81 -5.35 9.42 -10.55
CA ALA A 81 -6.24 8.58 -11.35
C ALA A 81 -6.85 7.42 -10.54
N MET A 82 -6.12 6.87 -9.57
CA MET A 82 -6.63 5.80 -8.70
C MET A 82 -7.71 6.28 -7.71
N GLY A 83 -7.67 7.54 -7.28
CA GLY A 83 -8.69 8.17 -6.43
C GLY A 83 -8.79 7.68 -4.97
N ASN A 84 -8.17 6.55 -4.63
CA ASN A 84 -8.12 6.00 -3.27
C ASN A 84 -7.01 6.61 -2.39
N ILE A 85 -6.01 7.23 -3.01
CA ILE A 85 -4.89 7.92 -2.37
C ILE A 85 -4.97 9.42 -2.69
N ASP A 86 -4.90 10.25 -1.66
CA ASP A 86 -4.73 11.68 -1.81
C ASP A 86 -3.28 11.99 -2.16
N ALA A 87 -3.05 12.28 -3.45
CA ALA A 87 -1.73 12.63 -3.97
C ALA A 87 -1.14 13.87 -3.27
N GLY A 88 -1.96 14.84 -2.88
CA GLY A 88 -1.51 16.02 -2.15
C GLY A 88 -0.97 15.68 -0.76
N ARG A 89 -1.63 14.75 -0.07
CA ARG A 89 -1.15 14.24 1.23
C ARG A 89 0.12 13.43 1.07
N ALA A 90 0.21 12.57 0.05
CA ALA A 90 1.44 11.82 -0.26
C ALA A 90 2.64 12.76 -0.50
N MET A 91 2.46 13.83 -1.28
CA MET A 91 3.54 14.80 -1.57
C MET A 91 3.92 15.67 -0.37
N GLN A 92 3.09 15.72 0.68
CA GLN A 92 3.43 16.43 1.92
C GLN A 92 4.29 15.60 2.88
N ILE A 93 4.39 14.28 2.70
CA ILE A 93 5.15 13.39 3.59
C ILE A 93 6.58 13.89 3.80
N PRO A 94 7.37 14.23 2.77
CA PRO A 94 8.77 14.59 2.97
C PRO A 94 8.93 15.84 3.83
N SER A 95 8.05 16.83 3.64
CA SER A 95 8.00 18.05 4.46
C SER A 95 7.58 17.75 5.90
N LYS A 96 6.52 16.95 6.10
CA LYS A 96 6.05 16.54 7.43
C LYS A 96 7.08 15.71 8.21
N CYS A 97 7.85 14.89 7.50
CA CYS A 97 8.93 14.07 8.04
C CYS A 97 10.28 14.82 8.12
N ARG A 98 10.35 16.09 7.69
CA ARG A 98 11.57 16.92 7.69
C ARG A 98 12.76 16.29 6.96
N ILE A 99 12.49 15.61 5.84
CA ILE A 99 13.52 14.94 5.04
C ILE A 99 14.31 16.00 4.26
N LYS A 100 15.62 16.09 4.52
CA LYS A 100 16.51 17.01 3.82
C LYS A 100 16.67 16.59 2.36
N GLY A 101 16.68 17.57 1.45
CA GLY A 101 16.87 17.33 0.02
C GLY A 101 15.62 16.84 -0.73
N ALA A 102 14.47 16.75 -0.06
CA ALA A 102 13.22 16.50 -0.74
C ALA A 102 12.85 17.69 -1.65
N PRO A 103 12.30 17.43 -2.85
CA PRO A 103 11.88 18.49 -3.77
C PRO A 103 10.73 19.30 -3.15
N THR A 104 10.73 20.61 -3.41
CA THR A 104 9.66 21.52 -2.99
C THR A 104 8.41 21.41 -3.87
N SER A 105 8.53 20.81 -5.06
CA SER A 105 7.42 20.56 -5.97
C SER A 105 7.57 19.25 -6.74
N CYS A 106 6.40 18.64 -6.94
CA CYS A 106 6.03 17.76 -8.04
C CYS A 106 4.86 18.46 -8.77
#